data_AF-A0A7J3TCF7-F1
#
_entry.id   AF-A0A7J3TCF7-F1
#
_cell.length_a   1.000
_cell.length_b   1.000
_cell.length_c   1.000
_cell.angle_alpha   90.00
_cell.angle_beta   90.00
_cell.angle_gamma   90.00
#
_symmetry.space_group_name_H-M   'P 1'
#
loop_
_entity.id
_entity.type
_entity.pdbx_description
1 polymer ?
#
loop_
_entity_poly.entity_id
_entity_poly.type
_entity_poly.pdbx_seq_one_letter_code
_entity_poly.pdbx_strand_id
1 'polypeptide(L)'
;MNQDELLALSDHLKCVGTKAVNLDRYLQRRAWGIYYSIWAFSIFLFIFLSYPIGYINQGYIQLLAYITSYVLIVFFASYFSGMVFSKAKRLVNLQRSLSYPQQMDPEKNSFIGILLIVLLVAAISLISSGLLKTSLGILLEVSFLGFVDFYVYRMLKKSLGKIPYEGLMAVSFFMFSNIGSAITVIIYRSSEYFEYLWIPTVIVWFLASIYSLYHARDELVNQPDMQECN
;
A
#
# COMPACT_ATOMS: atom_id res chain seq x y z
N MET A 1 -31.62 14.23 35.43
CA MET A 1 -30.21 13.89 35.17
C MET A 1 -29.37 15.01 35.75
N ASN A 2 -28.61 14.72 36.80
CA ASN A 2 -27.77 15.72 37.46
C ASN A 2 -26.57 16.09 36.58
N GLN A 3 -26.01 17.28 36.78
CA GLN A 3 -24.85 17.76 36.03
C GLN A 3 -23.64 16.80 36.15
N ASP A 4 -23.50 16.15 37.30
CA ASP A 4 -22.47 15.13 37.56
C ASP A 4 -22.72 13.82 36.79
N GLU A 5 -23.98 13.41 36.61
CA GLU A 5 -24.34 12.23 35.79
C GLU A 5 -24.07 12.50 34.30
N LEU A 6 -24.25 13.75 33.87
CA LEU A 6 -24.02 14.19 32.48
C LEU A 6 -22.52 14.25 32.16
N LEU A 7 -21.70 14.66 33.13
CA LEU A 7 -20.24 14.62 33.04
C LEU A 7 -19.72 13.18 33.03
N ALA A 8 -20.19 12.33 33.95
CA ALA A 8 -19.83 10.92 33.99
C ALA A 8 -20.20 10.17 32.70
N LEU A 9 -21.37 10.47 32.11
CA LEU A 9 -21.80 9.89 30.84
C LEU A 9 -20.94 10.39 29.67
N SER A 10 -20.61 11.69 29.64
CA SER A 10 -19.73 12.29 28.63
C SER A 10 -18.34 11.65 28.66
N ASP A 11 -17.77 11.47 29.85
CA ASP A 11 -16.44 10.88 30.00
C ASP A 11 -16.44 9.37 29.68
N HIS A 12 -17.51 8.66 30.02
CA HIS A 12 -17.67 7.27 29.60
C HIS A 12 -17.79 7.13 28.07
N LEU A 13 -18.54 8.00 27.41
CA LEU A 13 -18.67 8.01 25.96
C LEU A 13 -17.35 8.36 25.26
N LYS A 14 -16.59 9.31 25.79
CA LYS A 14 -15.24 9.62 25.30
C LYS A 14 -14.32 8.41 25.44
N CYS A 15 -14.33 7.75 26.60
CA CYS A 15 -13.52 6.56 26.84
C CYS A 15 -13.79 5.43 25.83
N VAL A 16 -15.07 5.12 25.59
CA VAL A 16 -15.49 4.11 24.60
C VAL A 16 -15.12 4.54 23.18
N GLY A 17 -15.29 5.82 22.85
CA GLY A 17 -14.90 6.39 21.56
C GLY A 17 -13.39 6.25 21.31
N THR A 18 -12.55 6.59 22.28
CA THR A 18 -11.09 6.47 22.18
C THR A 18 -10.65 5.01 22.01
N LYS A 19 -11.25 4.07 22.76
CA LYS A 19 -10.99 2.63 22.60
C LYS A 19 -11.33 2.13 21.19
N ALA A 20 -12.44 2.59 20.61
CA ALA A 20 -12.84 2.22 19.26
C ALA A 20 -11.89 2.79 18.19
N VAL A 21 -11.46 4.04 18.34
CA VAL A 21 -10.49 4.69 17.42
C VAL A 21 -9.14 3.98 17.47
N ASN A 22 -8.68 3.58 18.65
CA ASN A 22 -7.41 2.88 18.81
C ASN A 22 -7.44 1.47 18.23
N LEU A 23 -8.56 0.76 18.35
CA LEU A 23 -8.72 -0.53 17.69
C LEU A 23 -8.75 -0.40 16.16
N ASP A 24 -9.39 0.63 15.61
CA ASP A 24 -9.35 0.92 14.18
C ASP A 24 -7.91 1.18 13.72
N ARG A 25 -7.16 2.04 14.42
CA ARG A 25 -5.73 2.29 14.12
C ARG A 25 -4.88 1.03 14.18
N TYR A 26 -5.06 0.18 15.20
CA TYR A 26 -4.41 -1.12 15.29
C TYR A 26 -4.67 -1.99 14.05
N LEU A 27 -5.93 -2.11 13.64
CA LEU A 27 -6.32 -2.90 12.47
C LEU A 27 -5.77 -2.31 11.17
N GLN A 28 -5.82 -0.99 11.00
CA GLN A 28 -5.26 -0.30 9.84
C GLN A 28 -3.75 -0.48 9.77
N ARG A 29 -3.03 -0.34 10.89
CA ARG A 29 -1.57 -0.49 10.92
C ARG A 29 -1.15 -1.92 10.57
N ARG A 30 -1.87 -2.93 11.07
CA ARG A 30 -1.66 -4.32 10.62
C ARG A 30 -1.97 -4.53 9.13
N ALA A 31 -3.03 -3.91 8.63
CA ALA A 31 -3.38 -3.99 7.21
C ALA A 31 -2.26 -3.40 6.33
N TRP A 32 -1.69 -2.25 6.73
CA TRP A 32 -0.52 -1.67 6.08
C TRP A 32 0.72 -2.56 6.17
N GLY A 33 0.97 -3.17 7.34
CA GLY A 33 2.05 -4.15 7.49
C GLY A 33 1.95 -5.29 6.48
N ILE A 34 0.76 -5.87 6.32
CA ILE A 34 0.54 -6.94 5.32
C ILE A 34 0.65 -6.38 3.90
N TYR A 35 0.10 -5.19 3.63
CA TYR A 35 0.24 -4.52 2.33
C TYR A 35 1.72 -4.37 1.92
N TYR A 36 2.59 -3.93 2.83
CA TYR A 36 4.01 -3.82 2.55
C TYR A 36 4.64 -5.16 2.19
N SER A 37 4.26 -6.26 2.87
CA SER A 37 4.77 -7.60 2.53
C SER A 37 4.34 -8.07 1.14
N ILE A 38 3.08 -7.84 0.78
CA ILE A 38 2.52 -8.22 -0.53
C ILE A 38 3.30 -7.51 -1.63
N TRP A 39 3.50 -6.20 -1.48
CA TRP A 39 4.18 -5.41 -2.49
C TRP A 39 5.70 -5.58 -2.47
N ALA A 40 6.33 -5.80 -1.33
CA ALA A 40 7.75 -6.19 -1.26
C ALA A 40 7.99 -7.48 -2.06
N PHE A 41 7.15 -8.49 -1.86
CA PHE A 41 7.21 -9.74 -2.61
C PHE A 41 6.90 -9.54 -4.10
N SER A 42 5.95 -8.68 -4.43
CA SER A 42 5.61 -8.37 -5.83
C SER A 42 6.76 -7.65 -6.55
N ILE A 43 7.40 -6.67 -5.90
CA ILE A 43 8.60 -5.98 -6.40
C ILE A 43 9.75 -6.97 -6.56
N PHE A 44 9.95 -7.85 -5.59
CA PHE A 44 10.93 -8.94 -5.69
C PHE A 44 10.66 -9.80 -6.94
N LEU A 45 9.41 -10.21 -7.17
CA LEU A 45 9.06 -10.97 -8.37
C LEU A 45 9.31 -10.17 -9.66
N PHE A 46 8.98 -8.87 -9.71
CA PHE A 46 9.28 -8.06 -10.89
C PHE A 46 10.77 -8.01 -11.23
N ILE A 47 11.64 -7.91 -10.22
CA ILE A 47 13.09 -7.87 -10.41
C ILE A 47 13.58 -9.25 -10.86
N PHE A 48 13.29 -10.30 -10.09
CA PHE A 48 13.95 -11.59 -10.23
C PHE A 48 13.30 -12.54 -11.25
N LEU A 49 12.01 -12.38 -11.54
CA LEU A 49 11.31 -13.23 -12.52
C LEU A 49 11.72 -12.91 -13.97
N SER A 50 12.33 -11.75 -14.19
CA SER A 50 12.89 -11.36 -15.48
C SER A 50 14.01 -12.31 -15.93
N TYR A 51 14.85 -12.79 -15.02
CA TYR A 51 15.97 -13.71 -15.29
C TYR A 51 15.55 -15.04 -15.92
N PRO A 52 14.66 -15.85 -15.30
CA PRO A 52 14.23 -17.12 -15.89
C PRO A 52 13.51 -16.92 -17.23
N ILE A 53 12.76 -15.82 -17.40
CA ILE A 53 12.09 -15.47 -18.66
C ILE A 53 13.13 -15.12 -19.74
N GLY A 54 14.25 -14.51 -19.34
CA GLY A 54 15.40 -14.21 -20.19
C GLY A 54 16.00 -15.41 -20.92
N TYR A 55 15.87 -16.63 -20.37
CA TYR A 55 16.36 -17.85 -21.00
C TYR A 55 15.44 -18.42 -22.10
N ILE A 56 14.28 -17.81 -22.36
CA ILE A 56 13.38 -18.24 -23.43
C ILE A 56 13.90 -17.73 -24.78
N ASN A 57 14.43 -18.65 -25.59
CA ASN A 57 15.05 -18.33 -26.89
C ASN A 57 14.10 -17.75 -27.96
N GLN A 58 12.78 -17.93 -27.80
CA GLN A 58 11.80 -17.41 -28.76
C GLN A 58 11.28 -16.04 -28.32
N GLY A 59 11.71 -14.97 -28.98
CA GLY A 59 11.44 -13.58 -28.56
C GLY A 59 9.96 -13.23 -28.37
N TYR A 60 9.05 -13.79 -29.18
CA TYR A 60 7.60 -13.58 -29.00
C TYR A 60 7.05 -14.28 -27.76
N ILE A 61 7.50 -15.51 -27.49
CA ILE A 61 7.11 -16.27 -26.28
C ILE A 61 7.70 -15.59 -25.04
N GLN A 62 8.94 -15.10 -25.13
CA GLN A 62 9.59 -14.33 -24.08
C GLN A 62 8.78 -13.07 -23.74
N LEU A 63 8.38 -12.29 -24.75
CA LEU A 63 7.55 -11.10 -24.56
C LEU A 63 6.19 -11.43 -23.93
N LEU A 64 5.51 -12.47 -24.42
CA LEU A 64 4.25 -12.94 -23.84
C LEU A 64 4.43 -13.34 -22.37
N ALA A 65 5.47 -14.11 -22.05
CA ALA A 65 5.76 -14.52 -20.68
C ALA A 65 6.04 -13.32 -19.76
N TYR A 66 6.77 -12.29 -20.23
CA TYR A 66 6.96 -11.04 -19.50
C TYR A 66 5.64 -10.32 -19.22
N ILE A 67 4.81 -10.11 -20.25
CA ILE A 67 3.53 -9.40 -20.08
C ILE A 67 2.59 -10.16 -19.15
N THR A 68 2.41 -11.47 -19.38
CA THR A 68 1.50 -12.29 -18.58
C THR A 68 1.95 -12.36 -17.13
N SER A 69 3.24 -12.54 -16.87
CA SER A 69 3.75 -12.57 -15.49
C SER A 69 3.55 -11.24 -14.77
N TYR A 70 3.84 -10.11 -15.41
CA TYR A 70 3.67 -8.80 -14.79
C TYR A 70 2.20 -8.49 -14.50
N VAL A 71 1.29 -8.80 -15.44
CA VAL A 71 -0.16 -8.66 -15.24
C VAL A 71 -0.64 -9.52 -14.08
N LEU A 72 -0.19 -10.77 -13.98
CA LEU A 72 -0.56 -11.65 -12.88
C LEU A 72 -0.06 -11.13 -11.54
N ILE A 73 1.19 -10.65 -11.46
CA ILE A 73 1.76 -10.07 -10.24
C ILE A 73 0.91 -8.87 -9.79
N VAL A 74 0.63 -7.90 -10.68
CA VAL A 74 -0.20 -6.73 -10.33
C VAL A 74 -1.60 -7.16 -9.89
N PHE A 75 -2.22 -8.10 -10.62
CA PHE A 75 -3.57 -8.58 -10.32
C PHE A 75 -3.63 -9.23 -8.93
N PHE A 76 -2.72 -10.16 -8.62
CA PHE A 76 -2.68 -10.84 -7.33
C PHE A 76 -2.31 -9.88 -6.20
N ALA A 77 -1.29 -9.03 -6.37
CA ALA A 77 -0.90 -8.04 -5.37
C ALA A 77 -2.06 -7.13 -4.99
N SER A 78 -2.81 -6.69 -5.99
CA SER A 78 -3.99 -5.85 -5.83
C SER A 78 -5.16 -6.58 -5.19
N TYR A 79 -5.43 -7.81 -5.62
CA TYR A 79 -6.47 -8.66 -5.06
C TYR A 79 -6.22 -8.92 -3.56
N PHE A 80 -5.00 -9.31 -3.19
CA PHE A 80 -4.62 -9.54 -1.80
C PHE A 80 -4.66 -8.25 -0.98
N SER A 81 -4.18 -7.13 -1.53
CA SER A 81 -4.29 -5.82 -0.88
C SER A 81 -5.76 -5.46 -0.59
N GLY A 82 -6.63 -5.63 -1.59
CA GLY A 82 -8.07 -5.40 -1.44
C GLY A 82 -8.72 -6.33 -0.39
N MET A 83 -8.33 -7.60 -0.35
CA MET A 83 -8.80 -8.54 0.66
C MET A 83 -8.38 -8.14 2.08
N VAL A 84 -7.14 -7.65 2.26
CA VAL A 84 -6.63 -7.21 3.57
C VAL A 84 -7.38 -5.98 4.07
N PHE A 85 -7.51 -4.94 3.24
CA PHE A 85 -8.21 -3.72 3.64
C PHE A 85 -9.72 -3.91 3.77
N SER A 86 -10.33 -4.79 2.98
CA SER A 86 -11.75 -5.13 3.14
C SER A 86 -12.03 -5.87 4.46
N LYS A 87 -11.13 -6.77 4.89
CA LYS A 87 -11.23 -7.42 6.21
C LYS A 87 -11.09 -6.41 7.35
N ALA A 88 -10.11 -5.50 7.26
CA ALA A 88 -9.96 -4.41 8.24
C ALA A 88 -11.23 -3.55 8.30
N LYS A 89 -11.77 -3.13 7.15
CA LYS A 89 -13.02 -2.36 7.07
C LYS A 89 -14.23 -3.12 7.59
N ARG A 90 -14.35 -4.42 7.31
CA ARG A 90 -15.46 -5.27 7.79
C ARG A 90 -15.44 -5.42 9.31
N LEU A 91 -14.27 -5.58 9.92
CA LEU A 91 -14.09 -5.63 11.37
C LEU A 91 -14.50 -4.32 12.04
N VAL A 92 -14.06 -3.19 11.47
CA VAL A 92 -14.45 -1.85 11.93
C VAL A 92 -15.96 -1.64 11.80
N ASN A 93 -16.54 -2.06 10.68
CA ASN A 93 -17.97 -1.97 10.44
C ASN A 93 -18.78 -2.83 11.42
N LEU A 94 -18.38 -4.09 11.66
CA LEU A 94 -19.01 -4.97 12.66
C LEU A 94 -18.98 -4.37 14.07
N GLN A 95 -17.84 -3.80 14.48
CA GLN A 95 -17.72 -3.15 15.78
C GLN A 95 -18.61 -1.91 15.88
N ARG A 96 -18.71 -1.10 14.80
CA ARG A 96 -19.63 0.04 14.73
C ARG A 96 -21.09 -0.42 14.81
N SER A 97 -21.46 -1.48 14.09
CA SER A 97 -22.82 -2.04 14.13
C SER A 97 -23.21 -2.58 15.51
N LEU A 98 -22.25 -3.12 16.27
CA LEU A 98 -22.45 -3.55 17.65
C LEU A 98 -22.56 -2.37 18.64
N SER A 99 -21.98 -1.22 18.29
CA SER A 99 -21.93 -0.03 19.17
C SER A 99 -23.05 0.98 18.87
N TYR A 100 -23.53 1.06 17.62
CA TYR A 100 -24.60 1.96 17.18
C TYR A 100 -25.41 1.30 16.03
N PRO A 101 -26.74 1.10 16.16
CA PRO A 101 -27.54 0.40 15.16
C PRO A 101 -27.87 1.16 13.88
N GLN A 102 -27.35 2.36 13.61
CA GLN A 102 -27.86 3.21 12.53
C GLN A 102 -26.87 3.50 11.39
N GLN A 103 -27.35 3.11 10.20
CA GLN A 103 -26.99 3.51 8.83
C GLN A 103 -25.59 3.14 8.32
N MET A 104 -25.55 2.12 7.46
CA MET A 104 -24.54 1.99 6.43
C MET A 104 -25.19 2.10 5.07
N ASP A 105 -24.94 3.20 4.36
CA ASP A 105 -25.08 3.25 2.91
C ASP A 105 -23.97 2.40 2.27
N PRO A 106 -24.31 1.39 1.46
CA PRO A 106 -23.36 0.47 0.89
C PRO A 106 -22.89 0.96 -0.48
N GLU A 107 -22.32 2.17 -0.60
CA GLU A 107 -21.80 2.59 -1.90
C GLU A 107 -20.40 3.17 -1.83
N LYS A 108 -19.52 2.51 -2.60
CA LYS A 108 -18.67 3.09 -3.66
C LYS A 108 -17.33 2.36 -3.74
N ASN A 109 -17.37 1.05 -4.04
CA ASN A 109 -16.18 0.26 -4.36
C ASN A 109 -15.77 0.35 -5.85
N SER A 110 -16.45 1.20 -6.63
CA SER A 110 -16.20 1.36 -8.07
C SER A 110 -14.84 2.01 -8.37
N PHE A 111 -14.36 2.91 -7.51
CA PHE A 111 -13.13 3.66 -7.79
C PHE A 111 -11.85 2.80 -7.72
N ILE A 112 -11.80 1.81 -6.84
CA ILE A 112 -10.66 0.88 -6.74
C ILE A 112 -10.65 -0.07 -7.94
N GLY A 113 -11.82 -0.53 -8.40
CA GLY A 113 -11.94 -1.32 -9.62
C GLY A 113 -11.50 -0.55 -10.87
N ILE A 114 -11.91 0.72 -10.99
CA ILE A 114 -11.49 1.60 -12.09
C ILE A 114 -9.98 1.87 -12.02
N LEU A 115 -9.43 2.17 -10.84
CA LEU A 115 -7.99 2.39 -10.66
C LEU A 115 -7.17 1.16 -11.08
N LEU A 116 -7.65 -0.05 -10.74
CA LEU A 116 -7.00 -1.29 -11.13
C LEU A 116 -7.04 -1.51 -12.64
N ILE A 117 -8.18 -1.25 -13.28
CA ILE A 117 -8.29 -1.33 -14.74
C ILE A 117 -7.35 -0.32 -15.40
N VAL A 118 -7.27 0.92 -14.88
CA VAL A 118 -6.37 1.97 -15.39
C VAL A 118 -4.90 1.58 -15.20
N LEU A 119 -4.50 1.06 -14.03
CA LEU A 119 -3.14 0.57 -13.76
C LEU A 119 -2.76 -0.55 -14.73
N LEU A 120 -3.69 -1.48 -14.96
CA LEU A 120 -3.47 -2.65 -15.81
C LEU A 120 -3.39 -2.27 -17.29
N VAL A 121 -4.25 -1.37 -17.77
CA VAL A 121 -4.20 -0.83 -19.13
C VAL A 121 -2.94 0.03 -19.35
N ALA A 122 -2.54 0.84 -18.37
CA ALA A 122 -1.33 1.65 -18.44
C ALA A 122 -0.07 0.77 -18.50
N ALA A 123 0.02 -0.26 -17.64
CA ALA A 123 1.13 -1.20 -17.65
C ALA A 123 1.23 -1.96 -18.99
N ILE A 124 0.10 -2.47 -19.51
CA ILE A 124 0.07 -3.15 -20.81
C ILE A 124 0.46 -2.21 -21.95
N SER A 125 -0.01 -0.96 -21.93
CA SER A 125 0.29 0.03 -22.97
C SER A 125 1.76 0.47 -22.96
N LEU A 126 2.36 0.64 -21.78
CA LEU A 126 3.77 1.02 -21.62
C LEU A 126 4.71 -0.11 -22.06
N ILE A 127 4.39 -1.36 -21.71
CA ILE A 127 5.21 -2.54 -22.05
C ILE A 127 5.08 -2.89 -23.54
N SER A 128 3.88 -2.81 -24.13
CA SER A 128 3.62 -3.26 -25.52
C SER A 128 4.10 -2.29 -26.60
N SER A 129 4.17 -0.99 -26.31
CA SER A 129 4.41 0.05 -27.33
C SER A 129 5.88 0.33 -27.62
N GLY A 130 6.81 -0.25 -26.86
CA GLY A 130 8.23 0.12 -26.93
C GLY A 130 8.50 1.57 -26.47
N LEU A 131 7.50 2.27 -25.91
CA LEU A 131 7.63 3.65 -25.42
C LEU A 131 8.68 3.78 -24.33
N LEU A 132 8.95 2.72 -23.56
CA LEU A 132 10.03 2.68 -22.56
C LEU A 132 11.44 2.91 -23.16
N LYS A 133 11.61 2.76 -24.47
CA LYS A 133 12.85 3.10 -25.20
C LYS A 133 12.96 4.59 -25.52
N THR A 134 11.91 5.37 -25.27
CA THR A 134 11.85 6.81 -25.52
C THR A 134 11.86 7.57 -24.20
N SER A 135 12.45 8.77 -24.20
CA SER A 135 12.46 9.65 -23.01
C SER A 135 11.05 9.99 -22.51
N LEU A 136 10.09 10.11 -23.42
CA LEU A 136 8.69 10.38 -23.10
C LEU A 136 8.02 9.20 -22.36
N GLY A 137 8.29 7.96 -22.77
CA GLY A 137 7.74 6.78 -22.09
C GLY A 137 8.31 6.58 -20.69
N ILE A 138 9.60 6.84 -20.50
CA ILE A 138 10.23 6.82 -19.16
C ILE A 138 9.61 7.89 -18.26
N LEU A 139 9.40 9.10 -18.79
CA LEU A 139 8.80 10.20 -18.03
C LEU A 139 7.35 9.88 -17.63
N LEU A 140 6.57 9.23 -18.52
CA LEU A 140 5.23 8.74 -18.21
C LEU A 140 5.24 7.67 -17.11
N GLU A 141 6.13 6.69 -17.21
CA GLU A 141 6.28 5.64 -16.19
C GLU A 141 6.61 6.24 -14.82
N VAL A 142 7.60 7.12 -14.75
CA VAL A 142 8.05 7.75 -13.51
C VAL A 142 6.96 8.62 -12.90
N SER A 143 6.24 9.36 -13.74
CA SER A 143 5.10 10.18 -13.31
C SER A 143 3.96 9.32 -12.75
N PHE A 144 3.69 8.19 -13.40
CA PHE A 144 2.68 7.24 -12.97
C PHE A 144 3.05 6.57 -11.65
N LEU A 145 4.26 6.05 -11.51
CA LEU A 145 4.75 5.48 -10.25
C LEU A 145 4.82 6.53 -9.15
N GLY A 146 5.18 7.77 -9.46
CA GLY A 146 5.13 8.90 -8.54
C GLY A 146 3.70 9.24 -8.09
N PHE A 147 2.71 9.12 -8.97
CA PHE A 147 1.30 9.25 -8.61
C PHE A 147 0.84 8.12 -7.68
N VAL A 148 1.25 6.88 -7.94
CA VAL A 148 0.96 5.73 -7.07
C VAL A 148 1.55 5.97 -5.68
N ASP A 149 2.81 6.40 -5.60
CA ASP A 149 3.50 6.68 -4.35
C ASP A 149 2.81 7.81 -3.55
N PHE A 150 2.45 8.91 -4.21
CA PHE A 150 1.68 9.99 -3.61
C PHE A 150 0.31 9.53 -3.12
N TYR A 151 -0.37 8.67 -3.87
CA TYR A 151 -1.65 8.09 -3.47
C TYR A 151 -1.52 7.21 -2.23
N VAL A 152 -0.50 6.34 -2.18
CA VAL A 152 -0.18 5.49 -1.02
C VAL A 152 0.11 6.36 0.21
N TYR A 153 0.97 7.37 0.07
CA TYR A 153 1.28 8.34 1.12
C TYR A 153 0.01 9.00 1.69
N ARG A 154 -0.89 9.47 0.80
CA ARG A 154 -2.14 10.11 1.21
C ARG A 154 -3.07 9.15 1.94
N MET A 155 -3.20 7.90 1.47
CA MET A 155 -4.05 6.89 2.10
C MET A 155 -3.50 6.45 3.46
N LEU A 156 -2.18 6.37 3.59
CA LEU A 156 -1.51 6.08 4.85
C LEU A 156 -1.76 7.17 5.88
N LYS A 157 -1.56 8.44 5.50
CA LYS A 157 -1.87 9.58 6.36
C LYS A 157 -3.35 9.63 6.76
N LYS A 158 -4.26 9.31 5.83
CA LYS A 158 -5.71 9.31 6.11
C LYS A 158 -6.12 8.20 7.07
N SER A 159 -5.52 7.03 6.98
CA SER A 159 -5.88 5.86 7.80
C SER A 159 -5.32 5.92 9.22
N LEU A 160 -4.10 6.44 9.41
CA LEU A 160 -3.43 6.49 10.71
C LEU A 160 -3.41 7.90 11.34
N GLY A 161 -3.86 8.93 10.62
CA GLY A 161 -3.86 10.33 11.04
C GLY A 161 -2.48 10.99 10.98
N LYS A 162 -1.46 10.31 11.50
CA LYS A 162 -0.03 10.64 11.33
C LYS A 162 0.65 9.53 10.54
N ILE A 163 1.64 9.91 9.73
CA ILE A 163 2.43 8.95 8.97
C ILE A 163 3.42 8.28 9.93
N PRO A 164 3.32 6.96 10.15
CA PRO A 164 4.32 6.24 10.92
C PRO A 164 5.64 6.14 10.14
N TYR A 165 6.74 5.98 10.87
CA TYR A 165 8.09 5.98 10.30
C TYR A 165 8.28 4.89 9.24
N GLU A 166 7.67 3.71 9.41
CA GLU A 166 7.74 2.63 8.43
C GLU A 166 7.15 3.03 7.06
N GLY A 167 6.06 3.81 7.05
CA GLY A 167 5.43 4.26 5.82
C GLY A 167 6.21 5.37 5.15
N LEU A 168 6.83 6.26 5.93
CA LEU A 168 7.74 7.27 5.41
C LEU A 168 8.94 6.62 4.70
N MET A 169 9.55 5.61 5.33
CA MET A 169 10.69 4.89 4.76
C MET A 169 10.30 4.14 3.49
N ALA A 170 9.18 3.42 3.49
CA ALA A 170 8.69 2.68 2.33
C ALA A 170 8.46 3.59 1.11
N VAL A 171 7.73 4.70 1.30
CA VAL A 171 7.47 5.72 0.27
C VAL A 171 8.77 6.35 -0.22
N SER A 172 9.66 6.75 0.71
CA SER A 172 10.92 7.42 0.33
C SER A 172 11.83 6.53 -0.50
N PHE A 173 11.97 5.25 -0.14
CA PHE A 173 12.79 4.31 -0.90
C PHE A 173 12.18 3.95 -2.25
N PHE A 174 10.85 3.83 -2.30
CA PHE A 174 10.12 3.63 -3.56
C PHE A 174 10.35 4.82 -4.50
N MET A 175 10.19 6.05 -4.02
CA MET A 175 10.45 7.26 -4.79
C MET A 175 11.91 7.37 -5.22
N PHE A 176 12.86 7.06 -4.33
CA PHE A 176 14.29 7.02 -4.66
C PHE A 176 14.58 6.03 -5.79
N SER A 177 13.99 4.85 -5.75
CA SER A 177 14.19 3.82 -6.78
C SER A 177 13.56 4.22 -8.11
N ASN A 178 12.39 4.84 -8.06
CA ASN A 178 11.70 5.34 -9.24
C ASN A 178 12.52 6.46 -9.93
N ILE A 179 12.96 7.47 -9.17
CA ILE A 179 13.79 8.57 -9.69
C ILE A 179 15.15 8.04 -10.17
N GLY A 180 15.80 7.17 -9.40
CA GLY A 180 17.07 6.56 -9.79
C GLY A 180 16.96 5.74 -11.08
N SER A 181 15.86 5.00 -11.23
CA SER A 181 15.57 4.24 -12.45
C SER A 181 15.38 5.18 -13.65
N ALA A 182 14.65 6.28 -13.46
CA ALA A 182 14.52 7.32 -14.49
C ALA A 182 15.89 7.86 -14.94
N ILE A 183 16.74 8.21 -13.97
CA ILE A 183 18.06 8.81 -14.21
C ILE A 183 18.98 7.81 -14.93
N THR A 184 19.00 6.55 -14.50
CA THR A 184 19.84 5.50 -15.11
C THR A 184 19.44 5.24 -16.55
N VAL A 185 18.14 5.17 -16.85
CA VAL A 185 17.67 4.95 -18.21
C VAL A 185 17.82 6.19 -19.10
N ILE A 186 17.55 7.40 -18.60
CA ILE A 186 17.61 8.64 -19.41
C ILE A 186 19.05 9.11 -19.64
N ILE A 187 19.85 9.19 -18.58
CA ILE A 187 21.20 9.79 -18.62
C ILE A 187 22.24 8.75 -19.04
N TYR A 188 22.23 7.59 -18.37
CA TYR A 188 23.26 6.57 -18.58
C TYR A 188 22.91 5.58 -19.70
N ARG A 189 21.66 5.61 -20.21
CA ARG A 189 21.15 4.72 -21.27
C ARG A 189 21.42 3.25 -21.00
N SER A 190 21.48 2.87 -19.73
CA SER A 190 21.78 1.51 -19.29
C SER A 190 20.70 1.05 -18.31
N SER A 191 20.19 -0.15 -18.55
CA SER A 191 19.26 -0.85 -17.66
C SER A 191 19.98 -1.65 -16.57
N GLU A 192 21.31 -1.73 -16.60
CA GLU A 192 22.10 -2.57 -15.69
C GLU A 192 21.94 -2.12 -14.22
N TYR A 193 21.73 -0.82 -13.99
CA TYR A 193 21.61 -0.26 -12.64
C TYR A 193 20.19 -0.32 -12.07
N PHE A 194 19.20 -0.71 -12.89
CA PHE A 194 17.80 -0.73 -12.49
C PHE A 194 17.62 -1.61 -11.25
N GLU A 195 18.06 -2.87 -11.31
CA GLU A 195 17.82 -3.84 -10.24
C GLU A 195 18.50 -3.47 -8.92
N TYR A 196 19.72 -2.92 -8.98
CA TYR A 196 20.46 -2.49 -7.79
C TYR A 196 19.75 -1.38 -7.03
N LEU A 197 18.96 -0.54 -7.72
CA LEU A 197 18.17 0.51 -7.09
C LEU A 197 16.92 -0.05 -6.39
N TRP A 198 16.32 -1.12 -6.93
CA TRP A 198 15.10 -1.70 -6.39
C TRP A 198 15.32 -2.71 -5.26
N ILE A 199 16.51 -3.34 -5.15
CA ILE A 199 16.84 -4.25 -4.04
C ILE A 199 16.69 -3.57 -2.66
N PRO A 200 17.25 -2.36 -2.41
CA PRO A 200 17.02 -1.64 -1.17
C PRO A 200 15.54 -1.39 -0.87
N THR A 201 14.73 -1.12 -1.90
CA THR A 201 13.27 -0.92 -1.73
C THR A 201 12.58 -2.18 -1.26
N VAL A 202 12.91 -3.35 -1.81
CA VAL A 202 12.37 -4.63 -1.33
C VAL A 202 12.71 -4.83 0.14
N ILE A 203 13.98 -4.59 0.53
CA ILE A 203 14.44 -4.74 1.92
C ILE A 203 13.68 -3.79 2.85
N VAL A 204 13.60 -2.51 2.50
CA VAL A 204 12.93 -1.50 3.33
C VAL A 204 11.44 -1.77 3.46
N TRP A 205 10.76 -2.18 2.37
CA TRP A 205 9.34 -2.54 2.44
C TRP A 205 9.10 -3.80 3.30
N PHE A 206 10.00 -4.78 3.22
CA PHE A 206 9.92 -5.96 4.08
C PHE A 206 10.15 -5.62 5.56
N LEU A 207 11.15 -4.79 5.87
CA LEU A 207 11.37 -4.29 7.23
C LEU A 207 10.22 -3.42 7.74
N ALA A 208 9.65 -2.57 6.87
CA ALA A 208 8.46 -1.78 7.18
C ALA A 208 7.27 -2.67 7.52
N SER A 209 7.10 -3.80 6.81
CA SER A 209 6.08 -4.80 7.13
C SER A 209 6.24 -5.35 8.55
N ILE A 210 7.44 -5.86 8.86
CA ILE A 210 7.74 -6.44 10.18
C ILE A 210 7.55 -5.39 11.28
N TYR A 211 8.09 -4.19 11.08
CA TYR A 211 8.01 -3.10 12.03
C TYR A 211 6.55 -2.70 12.31
N SER A 212 5.74 -2.57 11.26
CA SER A 212 4.33 -2.20 11.38
C SER A 212 3.51 -3.28 12.09
N LEU A 213 3.77 -4.56 11.81
CA LEU A 213 3.10 -5.68 12.46
C LEU A 213 3.47 -5.81 13.94
N TYR A 214 4.74 -5.55 14.28
CA TYR A 214 5.23 -5.59 15.65
C TYR A 214 4.66 -4.44 16.48
N HIS A 215 4.78 -3.20 15.99
CA HIS A 215 4.34 -1.99 16.70
C HIS A 215 2.84 -1.71 16.57
N ALA A 216 2.08 -2.55 15.85
CA ALA A 216 0.63 -2.41 15.81
C ALA A 216 0.04 -2.44 17.23
N ARG A 217 0.55 -3.30 18.11
CA ARG A 217 0.06 -3.44 19.50
C ARG A 217 0.19 -2.15 20.30
N ASP A 218 1.11 -1.27 19.97
CA ASP A 218 1.33 -0.01 20.68
C ASP A 218 0.14 0.93 20.54
N GLU A 219 -0.61 0.83 19.44
CA GLU A 219 -1.86 1.59 19.24
C GLU A 219 -2.93 1.22 20.28
N LEU A 220 -2.81 0.06 20.94
CA LEU A 220 -3.73 -0.40 21.98
C LEU A 220 -3.24 -0.12 23.41
N VAL A 221 -1.96 0.22 23.62
CA VAL A 221 -1.35 0.29 24.96
C VAL A 221 -0.85 1.70 25.31
N ASN A 222 -0.33 2.45 24.35
CA ASN A 222 0.49 3.64 24.61
C ASN A 222 -0.26 4.97 24.48
N GLN A 223 -1.52 5.04 24.90
CA GLN A 223 -2.21 6.34 25.03
C GLN A 223 -2.62 6.62 26.49
N PRO A 224 -2.21 7.79 27.05
CA PRO A 224 -2.44 8.16 28.45
C PRO A 224 -3.93 8.13 28.83
N ASP A 225 -4.82 8.35 27.88
CA ASP A 225 -6.28 8.32 28.04
C ASP A 225 -6.85 6.97 28.49
N MET A 226 -6.08 5.87 28.43
CA MET A 226 -6.52 4.55 28.87
C MET A 226 -6.22 4.27 30.35
N GLN A 227 -5.34 5.03 31.01
CA GLN A 227 -5.10 4.87 32.45
C GLN A 227 -6.23 5.44 33.30
N GLU A 228 -6.99 6.41 32.79
CA GLU A 228 -8.13 7.03 33.47
C GLU A 228 -9.45 6.27 33.28
N CYS A 229 -9.43 5.19 32.49
CA CYS A 229 -10.60 4.40 32.11
C CYS A 229 -10.75 3.06 32.85
N ASN A 230 -9.95 2.82 33.90
CA ASN A 230 -9.94 1.61 34.71
C ASN A 230 -10.48 1.85 36.11
#